data_AF-A0A4R4EJY3-F1
#
_entry.id   AF-A0A4R4EJY3-F1
#
_cell.length_a   1.000
_cell.length_b   1.000
_cell.length_c   1.000
_cell.angle_alpha   90.00
_cell.angle_beta   90.00
_cell.angle_gamma   90.00
#
_symmetry.space_group_name_H-M   'P 1'
#
loop_
_entity.id
_entity.type
_entity.pdbx_description
1 polymer ?
#
loop_
_entity_poly.entity_id
_entity_poly.type
_entity_poly.pdbx_seq_one_letter_code
_entity_poly.pdbx_strand_id
1 'polypeptide(L)'
;MSAATLDLITLRRGCASCTLQQLCLPAGIGREELQMLEDIVKRKRPVEGGERLFRQGDALDSVFVARDGAFKTVLVTEAGDEQVIGFHLPGELIGLDALGTGEHRVEAVALTRANVCEVPFSELSDVASRIPGLQRQLMRVIGQSLGRDQDHREILVRRQANERIALFLHGLSERLQTIGENGQLIRLPMSREDIARFLGLALETVSRGFTRLQEDGVIAVHGRRVEILDMAELQRLAHGADNAGESRSRARA
;
A
#
# COMPACT_ATOMS: atom_id res chain seq x y z
N MET A 1 -40.47 -9.33 7.88
CA MET A 1 -40.21 -10.62 7.22
C MET A 1 -38.72 -10.82 7.16
N SER A 2 -38.28 -11.99 7.62
CA SER A 2 -36.93 -12.33 8.07
C SER A 2 -35.84 -11.93 7.06
N ALA A 3 -34.98 -10.99 7.45
CA ALA A 3 -33.77 -10.67 6.72
C ALA A 3 -32.86 -11.91 6.74
N ALA A 4 -32.71 -12.56 5.59
CA ALA A 4 -31.77 -13.65 5.45
C ALA A 4 -30.36 -13.06 5.60
N THR A 5 -29.79 -13.24 6.78
CA THR A 5 -28.38 -13.03 7.08
C THR A 5 -27.56 -13.86 6.11
N LEU A 6 -27.13 -13.21 5.03
CA LEU A 6 -26.28 -13.83 4.04
C LEU A 6 -24.89 -14.00 4.64
N ASP A 7 -24.52 -15.27 4.78
CA ASP A 7 -23.26 -15.75 5.31
C ASP A 7 -22.08 -15.17 4.51
N LEU A 8 -21.41 -14.20 5.14
CA LEU A 8 -20.21 -13.48 4.68
C LEU A 8 -19.06 -14.43 4.27
N ILE A 9 -19.09 -15.69 4.73
CA ILE A 9 -18.11 -16.72 4.40
C ILE A 9 -18.33 -17.29 2.99
N THR A 10 -19.57 -17.25 2.49
CA THR A 10 -19.91 -17.81 1.16
C THR A 10 -19.66 -16.81 0.04
N LEU A 11 -19.85 -15.50 0.29
CA LEU A 11 -19.44 -14.43 -0.64
C LEU A 11 -17.92 -14.24 -0.67
N ARG A 12 -17.24 -14.66 0.41
CA ARG A 12 -15.84 -15.04 0.36
C ARG A 12 -15.69 -16.00 -0.81
N ARG A 13 -16.20 -17.23 -0.86
CA ARG A 13 -15.79 -18.28 -1.84
C ARG A 13 -15.80 -17.95 -3.36
N GLY A 14 -16.68 -17.09 -3.88
CA GLY A 14 -16.65 -16.68 -5.30
C GLY A 14 -15.54 -15.68 -5.65
N CYS A 15 -15.20 -14.83 -4.68
CA CYS A 15 -14.13 -13.82 -4.70
C CYS A 15 -13.14 -14.00 -3.51
N ALA A 16 -12.97 -15.24 -3.01
CA ALA A 16 -12.43 -15.54 -1.65
C ALA A 16 -10.94 -15.35 -1.56
N SER A 17 -10.36 -15.28 -2.73
CA SER A 17 -8.96 -15.14 -3.00
C SER A 17 -8.71 -13.82 -3.74
N CYS A 18 -9.69 -12.91 -3.82
CA CYS A 18 -9.54 -11.62 -4.46
C CYS A 18 -9.23 -10.55 -3.41
N THR A 19 -8.04 -9.98 -3.50
CA THR A 19 -7.45 -9.01 -2.57
C THR A 19 -8.03 -7.60 -2.72
N LEU A 20 -9.14 -7.48 -3.47
CA LEU A 20 -9.93 -6.26 -3.55
C LEU A 20 -10.75 -6.00 -2.27
N GLN A 21 -10.38 -6.51 -1.09
CA GLN A 21 -11.10 -6.20 0.16
C GLN A 21 -11.20 -4.69 0.43
N GLN A 22 -10.23 -3.89 -0.03
CA GLN A 22 -10.26 -2.43 0.07
C GLN A 22 -11.06 -1.73 -1.04
N LEU A 23 -11.50 -2.41 -2.09
CA LEU A 23 -12.38 -1.86 -3.14
C LEU A 23 -13.80 -2.45 -3.09
N CYS A 24 -13.95 -3.70 -2.66
CA CYS A 24 -15.17 -4.51 -2.78
C CYS A 24 -15.95 -4.68 -1.47
N LEU A 25 -15.46 -4.21 -0.32
CA LEU A 25 -16.23 -4.24 0.93
C LEU A 25 -16.46 -2.85 1.53
N PRO A 26 -17.16 -1.93 0.84
CA PRO A 26 -17.90 -0.91 1.55
C PRO A 26 -19.09 -1.57 2.24
N ALA A 27 -19.28 -1.25 3.52
CA ALA A 27 -20.59 -1.40 4.15
C ALA A 27 -21.62 -0.68 3.26
N GLY A 28 -22.47 -1.45 2.56
CA GLY A 28 -23.58 -0.90 1.77
C GLY A 28 -23.46 -0.99 0.24
N ILE A 29 -22.58 -1.82 -0.33
CA ILE A 29 -22.71 -2.22 -1.75
C ILE A 29 -23.59 -3.47 -1.86
N GLY A 30 -24.70 -3.38 -2.60
CA GLY A 30 -25.61 -4.48 -2.91
C GLY A 30 -25.02 -5.47 -3.93
N ARG A 31 -25.65 -6.65 -4.08
CA ARG A 31 -25.18 -7.68 -5.03
C ARG A 31 -25.10 -7.20 -6.48
N GLU A 32 -26.06 -6.39 -6.91
CA GLU A 32 -26.12 -5.87 -8.28
C GLU A 32 -24.99 -4.86 -8.55
N GLU A 33 -24.69 -4.01 -7.57
CA GLU A 33 -23.61 -3.03 -7.62
C GLU A 33 -22.23 -3.71 -7.63
N LEU A 34 -22.08 -4.84 -6.92
CA LEU A 34 -20.88 -5.68 -7.00
C LEU A 34 -20.69 -6.29 -8.39
N GLN A 35 -21.76 -6.76 -9.02
CA GLN A 35 -21.68 -7.33 -10.37
C GLN A 35 -21.21 -6.29 -11.39
N MET A 36 -21.72 -5.06 -11.31
CA MET A 36 -21.28 -3.96 -12.19
C MET A 36 -19.79 -3.68 -12.07
N LEU A 37 -19.23 -3.79 -10.85
CA LEU A 37 -17.80 -3.62 -10.63
C LEU A 37 -17.00 -4.83 -11.15
N GLU A 38 -17.49 -6.05 -10.98
CA GLU A 38 -16.82 -7.25 -11.49
C GLU A 38 -16.74 -7.26 -13.03
N ASP A 39 -17.77 -6.74 -13.71
CA ASP A 39 -17.84 -6.71 -15.17
C ASP A 39 -16.78 -5.81 -15.82
N ILE A 40 -16.35 -4.74 -15.13
CA ILE A 40 -15.33 -3.81 -15.64
C ILE A 40 -13.90 -4.20 -15.25
N VAL A 41 -13.73 -5.15 -14.34
CA VAL A 41 -12.40 -5.60 -13.86
C VAL A 41 -11.79 -6.57 -14.86
N LYS A 42 -10.74 -6.11 -15.55
CA LYS A 42 -9.97 -6.90 -16.51
C LYS A 42 -8.85 -7.63 -15.78
N ARG A 43 -8.79 -8.95 -15.90
CA ARG A 43 -7.69 -9.74 -15.35
C ARG A 43 -6.50 -9.67 -16.30
N LYS A 44 -5.43 -9.01 -15.87
CA LYS A 44 -4.19 -8.96 -16.64
C LYS A 44 -3.42 -10.27 -16.51
N ARG A 45 -2.54 -10.54 -17.47
CA ARG A 45 -1.54 -11.61 -17.33
C ARG A 45 -0.67 -11.33 -16.08
N PRO A 46 -0.08 -12.37 -15.46
CA PRO A 46 0.90 -12.16 -14.41
C PRO A 46 2.02 -11.24 -14.88
N VAL A 47 2.37 -10.27 -14.04
CA VAL A 47 3.46 -9.31 -14.25
C VAL A 47 4.70 -9.86 -13.55
N GLU A 48 5.83 -9.94 -14.25
CA GLU A 48 7.07 -10.45 -13.65
C GLU A 48 7.78 -9.37 -12.81
N GLY A 49 8.61 -9.78 -11.85
CA GLY A 49 9.42 -8.84 -11.09
C GLY A 49 10.34 -8.02 -12.00
N GLY A 50 10.34 -6.70 -11.85
CA GLY A 50 11.06 -5.74 -12.69
C GLY A 50 10.28 -5.23 -13.91
N GLU A 51 9.11 -5.80 -14.23
CA GLU A 51 8.23 -5.30 -15.29
C GLU A 51 7.48 -4.04 -14.82
N ARG A 52 7.24 -3.10 -15.76
CA ARG A 52 6.50 -1.86 -15.51
C ARG A 52 5.02 -2.07 -15.83
N LEU A 53 4.13 -1.59 -14.96
CA LEU A 53 2.69 -1.48 -15.27
C LEU A 53 2.41 -0.33 -16.23
N PHE A 54 3.07 0.81 -15.98
CA PHE A 54 3.02 2.03 -16.77
C PHE A 54 4.30 2.83 -16.53
N ARG A 55 4.59 3.76 -17.42
CA ARG A 55 5.72 4.69 -17.36
C ARG A 55 5.28 6.11 -17.08
N GLN A 56 6.24 6.94 -16.70
CA GLN A 56 6.06 8.37 -16.56
C GLN A 56 5.73 8.98 -17.94
N GLY A 57 4.68 9.79 -17.99
CA GLY A 57 4.14 10.38 -19.21
C GLY A 57 3.10 9.53 -19.94
N ASP A 58 2.86 8.28 -19.52
CA ASP A 58 1.76 7.48 -20.07
C ASP A 58 0.40 8.09 -19.66
N ALA A 59 -0.59 8.02 -20.55
CA ALA A 59 -1.95 8.47 -20.26
C ALA A 59 -2.63 7.58 -19.20
N LEU A 60 -3.56 8.16 -18.43
CA LEU A 60 -4.39 7.42 -17.49
C LEU A 60 -5.50 6.66 -18.23
N ASP A 61 -5.15 5.48 -18.73
CA ASP A 61 -6.13 4.56 -19.33
C ASP A 61 -6.85 3.73 -18.27
N SER A 62 -6.10 3.24 -17.29
CA SER A 62 -6.55 2.29 -16.27
C SER A 62 -5.92 2.56 -14.91
N VAL A 63 -6.64 2.22 -13.85
CA VAL A 63 -6.06 2.03 -12.52
C VAL A 63 -5.83 0.54 -12.25
N PHE A 64 -4.87 0.23 -11.37
CA PHE A 64 -4.44 -1.13 -11.12
C PHE A 64 -4.55 -1.50 -9.66
N VAL A 65 -4.81 -2.77 -9.39
CA VAL A 65 -4.76 -3.35 -8.05
C VAL A 65 -4.00 -4.66 -8.08
N ALA A 66 -2.97 -4.76 -7.25
CA ALA A 66 -2.25 -6.00 -7.05
C ALA A 66 -3.12 -6.97 -6.23
N ARG A 67 -3.43 -8.13 -6.80
CA ARG A 67 -4.05 -9.24 -6.07
C ARG A 67 -3.01 -9.93 -5.19
N ASP A 68 -1.84 -10.16 -5.73
CA ASP A 68 -0.68 -10.63 -4.98
C ASP A 68 0.58 -9.93 -5.50
N GLY A 69 1.69 -10.17 -4.81
CA GLY A 69 2.93 -9.46 -5.05
C GLY A 69 2.88 -8.02 -4.56
N ALA A 70 3.85 -7.22 -4.97
CA ALA A 70 3.92 -5.82 -4.58
C ALA A 70 4.57 -5.00 -5.69
N PHE A 71 4.31 -3.70 -5.66
CA PHE A 71 4.86 -2.73 -6.61
C PHE A 71 5.59 -1.63 -5.86
N LYS A 72 6.56 -1.01 -6.53
CA LYS A 72 7.10 0.28 -6.15
C LYS A 72 6.71 1.32 -7.18
N THR A 73 6.50 2.55 -6.74
CA THR A 73 6.44 3.71 -7.63
C THR A 73 7.78 4.44 -7.58
N VAL A 74 8.30 4.79 -8.75
CA VAL A 74 9.57 5.47 -8.92
C VAL A 74 9.42 6.73 -9.74
N LEU A 75 10.10 7.79 -9.31
CA LEU A 75 10.36 8.95 -10.15
C LEU A 75 11.69 8.72 -10.85
N VAL A 76 11.73 8.93 -12.17
CA VAL A 76 12.95 8.80 -12.97
C VAL A 76 13.43 10.21 -13.31
N THR A 77 14.67 10.54 -12.94
CA THR A 77 15.26 11.84 -13.28
C THR A 77 15.70 11.88 -14.75
N GLU A 78 15.99 13.08 -15.27
CA GLU A 78 16.56 13.22 -16.62
C GLU A 78 17.90 12.49 -16.79
N ALA A 79 18.65 12.29 -15.70
CA ALA A 79 19.89 11.51 -15.68
C ALA A 79 19.66 9.99 -15.65
N GLY A 80 18.41 9.54 -15.52
CA GLY A 80 18.05 8.13 -15.41
C GLY A 80 18.11 7.57 -13.99
N ASP A 81 18.30 8.41 -12.97
CA ASP A 81 18.29 7.96 -11.58
C ASP A 81 16.86 7.66 -11.13
N GLU A 82 16.67 6.47 -10.56
CA GLU A 82 15.39 6.08 -9.95
C GLU A 82 15.34 6.49 -8.47
N GLN A 83 14.32 7.26 -8.11
CA GLN A 83 13.96 7.56 -6.73
C GLN A 83 12.66 6.84 -6.38
N VAL A 84 12.69 5.95 -5.39
CA VAL A 84 11.47 5.28 -4.90
C VAL A 84 10.67 6.27 -4.07
N ILE A 85 9.41 6.47 -4.44
CA ILE A 85 8.49 7.40 -3.78
C ILE A 85 7.33 6.68 -3.06
N GLY A 86 7.13 5.40 -3.34
CA GLY A 86 6.02 4.65 -2.77
C GLY A 86 6.17 3.14 -2.93
N PHE A 87 5.52 2.41 -2.03
CA PHE A 87 5.35 0.96 -2.11
C PHE A 87 3.87 0.63 -2.04
N HIS A 88 3.42 -0.23 -2.95
CA HIS A 88 2.03 -0.68 -3.05
C HIS A 88 1.96 -2.16 -2.68
N LEU A 89 1.26 -2.44 -1.57
CA LEU A 89 1.02 -3.79 -1.08
C LEU A 89 -0.25 -4.38 -1.74
N PRO A 90 -0.48 -5.70 -1.64
CA PRO A 90 -1.69 -6.31 -2.16
C PRO A 90 -2.95 -5.60 -1.67
N GLY A 91 -3.89 -5.34 -2.60
CA GLY A 91 -5.15 -4.66 -2.33
C GLY A 91 -5.11 -3.13 -2.40
N GLU A 92 -3.94 -2.53 -2.54
CA GLU A 92 -3.81 -1.09 -2.72
C GLU A 92 -3.92 -0.68 -4.20
N LEU A 93 -4.55 0.46 -4.44
CA LEU A 93 -4.67 1.06 -5.76
C LEU A 93 -3.33 1.67 -6.23
N ILE A 94 -3.07 1.52 -7.52
CA ILE A 94 -1.89 2.01 -8.24
C ILE A 94 -2.37 2.81 -9.46
N GLY A 95 -1.70 3.93 -9.76
CA GLY A 95 -2.08 4.84 -10.85
C GLY A 95 -2.94 6.02 -10.43
N LEU A 96 -3.11 6.25 -9.12
CA LEU A 96 -3.88 7.39 -8.59
C LEU A 96 -3.19 8.75 -8.83
N ASP A 97 -1.89 8.74 -9.09
CA ASP A 97 -1.08 9.95 -9.33
C ASP A 97 -1.54 10.72 -10.58
N ALA A 98 -2.06 10.01 -11.58
CA ALA A 98 -2.50 10.57 -12.84
C ALA A 98 -3.92 11.15 -12.80
N LEU A 99 -4.69 10.93 -11.72
CA LEU A 99 -6.10 11.37 -11.64
C LEU A 99 -6.28 12.88 -11.82
N GLY A 100 -5.28 13.68 -11.44
CA GLY A 100 -5.35 15.14 -11.53
C GLY A 100 -4.99 15.71 -12.91
N THR A 101 -4.12 15.03 -13.66
CA THR A 101 -3.53 15.54 -14.91
C THR A 101 -3.91 14.73 -16.14
N GLY A 102 -4.41 13.49 -15.96
CA GLY A 102 -4.63 12.53 -17.04
C GLY A 102 -3.37 11.79 -17.50
N GLU A 103 -2.22 12.03 -16.86
CA GLU A 103 -0.93 11.44 -17.21
C GLU A 103 -0.15 11.02 -15.96
N HIS A 104 0.50 9.86 -16.02
CA HIS A 104 1.31 9.33 -14.94
C HIS A 104 2.57 10.19 -14.72
N ARG A 105 2.78 10.61 -13.48
CA ARG A 105 3.96 11.39 -13.07
C ARG A 105 5.13 10.51 -12.68
N VAL A 106 4.89 9.20 -12.54
CA VAL A 106 5.79 8.21 -11.94
C VAL A 106 5.68 6.91 -12.72
N GLU A 107 6.65 6.00 -12.59
CA GLU A 107 6.53 4.62 -13.09
C GLU A 107 6.11 3.68 -11.97
N ALA A 108 5.28 2.68 -12.27
CA ALA A 108 4.99 1.58 -11.35
C ALA A 108 5.71 0.31 -11.79
N VAL A 109 6.58 -0.23 -10.93
CA VAL A 109 7.42 -1.40 -11.21
C VAL A 109 7.09 -2.54 -10.24
N ALA A 110 6.92 -3.75 -10.77
CA ALA A 110 6.70 -4.94 -9.96
C ALA A 110 7.96 -5.29 -9.14
N LEU A 111 7.82 -5.47 -7.83
CA LEU A 111 8.91 -5.93 -6.95
C LEU A 111 9.03 -7.45 -6.95
N THR A 112 7.92 -8.14 -7.18
CA THR A 112 7.80 -9.59 -7.26
C THR A 112 6.87 -9.94 -8.40
N ARG A 113 6.85 -11.21 -8.83
CA ARG A 113 5.75 -11.71 -9.67
C ARG A 113 4.41 -11.37 -9.00
N ALA A 114 3.49 -10.79 -9.77
CA ALA A 114 2.25 -10.25 -9.27
C ALA A 114 1.09 -10.50 -10.24
N ASN A 115 -0.08 -10.89 -9.71
CA ASN A 115 -1.33 -10.91 -10.44
C ASN A 115 -2.05 -9.57 -10.27
N VAL A 116 -2.42 -8.93 -11.37
CA VAL A 116 -2.93 -7.55 -11.36
C VAL A 116 -4.33 -7.50 -11.97
N CYS A 117 -5.22 -6.81 -11.26
CA CYS A 117 -6.51 -6.38 -11.79
C CYS A 117 -6.34 -5.02 -12.43
N GLU A 118 -6.75 -4.90 -13.68
CA GLU A 118 -6.79 -3.66 -14.43
C GLU A 118 -8.23 -3.18 -14.50
N VAL A 119 -8.48 -1.93 -14.13
CA VAL A 119 -9.81 -1.32 -14.19
C VAL A 119 -9.70 -0.07 -15.05
N PRO A 120 -10.29 -0.05 -16.25
CA PRO A 120 -10.31 1.14 -17.11
C PRO A 120 -10.91 2.32 -16.35
N PHE A 121 -10.22 3.45 -16.39
CA PHE A 121 -10.59 4.59 -15.56
C PHE A 121 -11.95 5.19 -15.96
N SER A 122 -12.24 5.24 -17.26
CA SER A 122 -13.54 5.69 -17.79
C SER A 122 -14.69 4.82 -17.28
N GLU A 123 -14.56 3.49 -17.38
CA GLU A 123 -15.55 2.53 -16.90
C GLU A 123 -15.71 2.62 -15.37
N LEU A 124 -14.61 2.76 -14.61
CA LEU A 124 -14.65 2.94 -13.16
C LEU A 124 -15.39 4.22 -12.76
N SER A 125 -15.10 5.34 -13.45
CA SER A 125 -15.74 6.63 -13.20
C SER A 125 -17.25 6.56 -13.45
N ASP A 126 -17.65 5.93 -14.56
CA ASP A 126 -19.05 5.74 -14.92
C ASP A 126 -19.79 4.89 -13.88
N VAL A 127 -19.20 3.78 -13.43
CA VAL A 127 -19.79 2.91 -12.40
C VAL A 127 -19.84 3.62 -11.04
N ALA A 128 -18.77 4.35 -10.66
CA ALA A 128 -18.73 5.12 -9.42
C ALA A 128 -19.80 6.22 -9.36
N SER A 129 -20.14 6.85 -10.49
CA SER A 129 -21.20 7.84 -10.57
C SER A 129 -22.60 7.28 -10.26
N ARG A 130 -22.79 5.97 -10.44
CA ARG A 130 -24.06 5.26 -10.23
C ARG A 130 -24.15 4.60 -8.86
N ILE A 131 -23.01 4.37 -8.20
CA ILE A 131 -22.91 3.67 -6.92
C ILE A 131 -22.29 4.61 -5.88
N PRO A 132 -23.10 5.34 -5.09
CA PRO A 132 -22.60 6.29 -4.10
C PRO A 132 -21.65 5.67 -3.07
N GLY A 133 -21.85 4.38 -2.75
CA GLY A 133 -20.95 3.62 -1.87
C GLY A 133 -19.54 3.48 -2.44
N LEU A 134 -19.42 3.20 -3.74
CA LEU A 134 -18.15 3.10 -4.45
C LEU A 134 -17.47 4.46 -4.56
N GLN A 135 -18.20 5.52 -4.90
CA GLN A 135 -17.65 6.87 -4.95
C GLN A 135 -17.04 7.30 -3.60
N ARG A 136 -17.76 7.08 -2.49
CA ARG A 136 -17.22 7.37 -1.15
C ARG A 136 -15.98 6.54 -0.84
N GLN A 137 -15.94 5.28 -1.30
CA GLN A 137 -14.78 4.42 -1.13
C GLN A 137 -13.57 4.94 -1.93
N LEU A 138 -13.75 5.34 -3.18
CA LEU A 138 -12.68 5.92 -3.99
C LEU A 138 -12.11 7.19 -3.34
N MET A 139 -12.96 8.08 -2.84
CA MET A 139 -12.51 9.27 -2.10
C MET A 139 -11.70 8.91 -0.85
N ARG A 140 -12.10 7.87 -0.12
CA ARG A 140 -11.35 7.37 1.04
C ARG A 140 -9.98 6.84 0.62
N VAL A 141 -9.89 6.07 -0.44
CA VAL A 141 -8.62 5.51 -0.93
C VAL A 141 -7.69 6.62 -1.42
N ILE A 142 -8.21 7.63 -2.13
CA ILE A 142 -7.43 8.80 -2.54
C ILE A 142 -6.88 9.52 -1.30
N GLY A 143 -7.73 9.74 -0.27
CA GLY A 143 -7.30 10.34 1.00
C GLY A 143 -6.22 9.53 1.73
N GLN A 144 -6.34 8.20 1.75
CA GLN A 144 -5.32 7.30 2.29
C GLN A 144 -4.01 7.38 1.49
N SER A 145 -4.09 7.50 0.17
CA SER A 145 -2.90 7.70 -0.67
C SER A 145 -2.19 9.01 -0.36
N LEU A 146 -2.95 10.09 -0.21
CA LEU A 146 -2.40 11.38 0.18
C LEU A 146 -1.77 11.34 1.59
N GLY A 147 -2.37 10.60 2.53
CA GLY A 147 -1.79 10.33 3.84
C GLY A 147 -0.44 9.64 3.74
N ARG A 148 -0.33 8.58 2.92
CA ARG A 148 0.94 7.87 2.69
C ARG A 148 2.02 8.78 2.09
N ASP A 149 1.65 9.68 1.18
CA ASP A 149 2.60 10.67 0.63
C ASP A 149 3.08 11.67 1.69
N GLN A 150 2.21 12.05 2.64
CA GLN A 150 2.58 12.88 3.78
C GLN A 150 3.51 12.13 4.75
N ASP A 151 3.21 10.87 5.07
CA ASP A 151 4.06 10.02 5.91
C ASP A 151 5.46 9.85 5.30
N HIS A 152 5.54 9.65 3.98
CA HIS A 152 6.82 9.60 3.28
C HIS A 152 7.60 10.91 3.40
N ARG A 153 6.93 12.07 3.25
CA ARG A 153 7.57 13.38 3.47
C ARG A 153 8.07 13.53 4.90
N GLU A 154 7.30 13.09 5.88
CA GLU A 154 7.71 13.11 7.29
C GLU A 154 9.00 12.30 7.49
N ILE A 155 9.05 11.08 6.96
CA ILE A 155 10.25 10.22 7.01
C ILE A 155 11.48 10.97 6.46
N LEU A 156 11.35 11.64 5.31
CA LEU A 156 12.47 12.34 4.68
C LEU A 156 12.99 13.54 5.49
N VAL A 157 12.15 14.15 6.34
CA VAL A 157 12.53 15.29 7.20
C VAL A 157 13.25 14.84 8.48
N ARG A 158 13.04 13.59 8.93
CA ARG A 158 13.75 13.05 10.12
C ARG A 158 15.25 13.06 9.91
N ARG A 159 16.02 13.39 10.94
CA ARG A 159 17.50 13.48 10.82
C ARG A 159 18.18 12.13 11.02
N GLN A 160 17.64 11.26 11.87
CA GLN A 160 18.30 10.02 12.24
C GLN A 160 17.85 8.85 11.35
N ALA A 161 18.81 8.06 10.87
CA ALA A 161 18.51 6.89 10.04
C ALA A 161 17.63 5.86 10.77
N ASN A 162 17.87 5.63 12.06
CA ASN A 162 17.10 4.68 12.85
C ASN A 162 15.63 5.10 13.01
N GLU A 163 15.35 6.40 13.20
CA GLU A 163 13.98 6.93 13.24
C GLU A 163 13.25 6.67 11.91
N ARG A 164 13.92 6.92 10.78
CA ARG A 164 13.37 6.67 9.44
C ARG A 164 13.04 5.20 9.22
N ILE A 165 13.94 4.30 9.63
CA ILE A 165 13.74 2.84 9.51
C ILE A 165 12.61 2.39 10.43
N ALA A 166 12.54 2.90 11.66
CA ALA A 166 11.48 2.59 12.62
C ALA A 166 10.10 3.05 12.10
N LEU A 167 10.00 4.30 11.60
CA LEU A 167 8.78 4.81 10.96
C LEU A 167 8.33 3.95 9.79
N PHE A 168 9.27 3.55 8.93
CA PHE A 168 8.97 2.68 7.79
C PHE A 168 8.42 1.32 8.21
N LEU A 169 9.05 0.66 9.19
CA LEU A 169 8.58 -0.63 9.70
C LEU A 169 7.24 -0.50 10.43
N HIS A 170 7.04 0.57 11.20
CA HIS A 170 5.78 0.88 11.87
C HIS A 170 4.64 1.06 10.85
N GLY A 171 4.84 1.89 9.83
CA GLY A 171 3.84 2.11 8.79
C GLY A 171 3.51 0.84 7.98
N LEU A 172 4.49 -0.03 7.74
CA LEU A 172 4.21 -1.35 7.14
C LEU A 172 3.38 -2.24 8.07
N SER A 173 3.70 -2.28 9.37
CA SER A 173 2.91 -3.03 10.37
C SER A 173 1.45 -2.55 10.40
N GLU A 174 1.21 -1.23 10.44
CA GLU A 174 -0.14 -0.66 10.46
C GLU A 174 -0.94 -1.03 9.20
N ARG A 175 -0.29 -1.00 8.03
CA ARG A 175 -0.91 -1.39 6.76
C ARG A 175 -1.31 -2.87 6.75
N LEU A 176 -0.46 -3.76 7.26
CA LEU A 176 -0.77 -5.18 7.38
C LEU A 176 -1.90 -5.45 8.38
N GLN A 177 -1.93 -4.74 9.51
CA GLN A 177 -3.04 -4.86 10.48
C GLN A 177 -4.38 -4.43 9.88
N THR A 178 -4.38 -3.39 9.04
CA THR A 178 -5.60 -2.89 8.38
C THR A 178 -6.24 -3.93 7.47
N ILE A 179 -5.46 -4.88 6.93
CA ILE A 179 -5.95 -6.00 6.11
C ILE A 179 -6.11 -7.31 6.90
N GLY A 180 -5.99 -7.27 8.23
CA GLY A 180 -6.17 -8.41 9.12
C GLY A 180 -4.98 -9.39 9.13
N GLU A 181 -3.82 -9.00 8.60
CA GLU A 181 -2.59 -9.76 8.72
C GLU A 181 -1.88 -9.49 10.06
N ASN A 182 -0.96 -10.38 10.42
CA ASN A 182 -0.14 -10.18 11.62
C ASN A 182 0.87 -9.05 11.36
N GLY A 183 0.57 -7.85 11.86
CA GLY A 183 1.46 -6.68 11.75
C GLY A 183 2.83 -6.84 12.42
N GLN A 184 3.00 -7.83 13.31
CA GLN A 184 4.31 -8.13 13.90
C GLN A 184 5.22 -8.91 12.95
N LEU A 185 4.68 -9.60 11.94
CA LEU A 185 5.46 -10.38 11.00
C LEU A 185 5.40 -9.76 9.60
N ILE A 186 6.43 -8.99 9.26
CA ILE A 186 6.53 -8.27 7.99
C ILE A 186 7.38 -9.09 7.02
N ARG A 187 6.82 -9.43 5.86
CA ARG A 187 7.59 -9.93 4.72
C ARG A 187 7.88 -8.78 3.77
N LEU A 188 9.13 -8.34 3.69
CA LEU A 188 9.55 -7.24 2.82
C LEU A 188 9.61 -7.72 1.35
N PRO A 189 8.73 -7.27 0.45
CA PRO A 189 8.82 -7.61 -0.97
C PRO A 189 9.99 -6.91 -1.66
N MET A 190 10.36 -5.72 -1.17
CA MET A 190 11.40 -4.86 -1.69
C MET A 190 12.80 -5.25 -1.23
N SER A 191 13.82 -4.82 -1.97
CA SER A 191 15.22 -5.01 -1.58
C SER A 191 15.68 -3.96 -0.55
N ARG A 192 16.85 -4.19 0.08
CA ARG A 192 17.48 -3.17 0.93
C ARG A 192 17.84 -1.90 0.16
N GLU A 193 18.10 -2.02 -1.13
CA GLU A 193 18.42 -0.90 -2.02
C GLU A 193 17.18 -0.06 -2.31
N ASP A 194 16.03 -0.70 -2.56
CA ASP A 194 14.74 0.00 -2.71
C ASP A 194 14.35 0.73 -1.41
N ILE A 195 14.58 0.09 -0.25
CA ILE A 195 14.36 0.74 1.06
C ILE A 195 15.29 1.94 1.21
N ALA A 196 16.57 1.81 0.85
CA ALA A 196 17.53 2.90 0.94
C ALA A 196 17.12 4.10 0.07
N ARG A 197 16.71 3.85 -1.18
CA ARG A 197 16.14 4.88 -2.05
C ARG A 197 14.91 5.53 -1.40
N PHE A 198 13.94 4.74 -0.96
CA PHE A 198 12.72 5.24 -0.32
C PHE A 198 13.02 6.09 0.93
N LEU A 199 13.99 5.71 1.75
CA LEU A 199 14.33 6.45 2.98
C LEU A 199 15.27 7.64 2.74
N GLY A 200 15.78 7.82 1.52
CA GLY A 200 16.83 8.80 1.23
C GLY A 200 18.11 8.54 2.03
N LEU A 201 18.49 7.26 2.16
CA LEU A 201 19.66 6.79 2.91
C LEU A 201 20.60 5.99 2.00
N ALA A 202 21.86 5.88 2.39
CA ALA A 202 22.77 4.91 1.77
C ALA A 202 22.39 3.48 2.14
N LEU A 203 22.59 2.52 1.22
CA LEU A 203 22.32 1.09 1.43
C LEU A 203 22.99 0.54 2.70
N GLU A 204 24.25 0.93 2.92
CA GLU A 204 24.99 0.52 4.11
C GLU A 204 24.36 1.06 5.40
N THR A 205 23.83 2.29 5.37
CA THR A 205 23.18 2.92 6.53
C THR A 205 21.87 2.21 6.86
N VAL A 206 21.09 1.80 5.85
CA VAL A 206 19.92 0.94 6.08
C VAL A 206 20.34 -0.38 6.71
N SER A 207 21.36 -1.05 6.15
CA SER A 207 21.85 -2.33 6.68
C SER A 207 22.28 -2.21 8.14
N ARG A 208 23.09 -1.18 8.47
CA ARG A 208 23.52 -0.90 9.86
C ARG A 208 22.34 -0.60 10.78
N GLY A 209 21.34 0.15 10.32
CA GLY A 209 20.16 0.46 11.12
C GLY A 209 19.31 -0.78 11.42
N PHE A 210 19.13 -1.69 10.47
CA PHE A 210 18.48 -2.98 10.73
C PHE A 210 19.26 -3.85 11.72
N THR A 211 20.58 -3.92 11.60
CA THR A 211 21.42 -4.63 12.58
C THR A 211 21.27 -4.04 13.97
N ARG A 212 21.30 -2.71 14.09
CA ARG A 212 21.17 -2.04 15.38
C ARG A 212 19.81 -2.29 16.04
N LEU A 213 18.70 -2.16 15.30
CA LEU A 213 17.38 -2.50 15.83
C LEU A 213 17.27 -3.96 16.28
N GLN A 214 18.04 -4.86 15.66
CA GLN A 214 18.11 -6.26 16.07
C GLN A 214 18.96 -6.46 17.33
N GLU A 215 20.10 -5.79 17.43
CA GLU A 215 20.95 -5.79 18.64
C GLU A 215 20.24 -5.17 19.85
N ASP A 216 19.44 -4.13 19.62
CA ASP A 216 18.61 -3.47 20.63
C ASP A 216 17.36 -4.30 21.00
N GLY A 217 17.15 -5.47 20.37
CA GLY A 217 16.04 -6.38 20.68
C GLY A 217 14.67 -5.91 20.19
N VAL A 218 14.60 -4.89 19.32
CA VAL A 218 13.36 -4.32 18.80
C VAL A 218 12.76 -5.20 17.70
N ILE A 219 13.62 -5.77 16.85
CA ILE A 219 13.22 -6.63 15.73
C ILE A 219 14.10 -7.88 15.63
N ALA A 220 13.59 -8.94 15.01
CA ALA A 220 14.40 -10.04 14.48
C ALA A 220 14.36 -10.06 12.95
N VAL A 221 15.49 -10.27 12.30
CA VAL A 221 15.60 -10.26 10.84
C VAL A 221 16.07 -11.61 10.32
N HIS A 222 15.27 -12.23 9.47
CA HIS A 222 15.57 -13.49 8.78
C HIS A 222 15.40 -13.33 7.27
N GLY A 223 16.47 -12.88 6.60
CA GLY A 223 16.44 -12.57 5.17
C GLY A 223 15.50 -11.41 4.87
N ARG A 224 14.37 -11.71 4.19
CA ARG A 224 13.30 -10.73 3.90
C ARG A 224 12.16 -10.73 4.92
N ARG A 225 12.23 -11.57 5.96
CA ARG A 225 11.25 -11.57 7.06
C ARG A 225 11.78 -10.71 8.19
N VAL A 226 10.94 -9.83 8.70
CA VAL A 226 11.20 -8.99 9.87
C VAL A 226 10.09 -9.26 10.86
N GLU A 227 10.46 -9.68 12.06
CA GLU A 227 9.57 -9.86 13.19
C GLU A 227 9.77 -8.70 14.15
N ILE A 228 8.69 -8.03 14.55
CA ILE A 228 8.71 -6.96 15.54
C ILE A 228 8.58 -7.61 16.92
N LEU A 229 9.67 -7.58 17.69
CA LEU A 229 9.74 -8.17 19.03
C LEU A 229 9.21 -7.20 20.09
N ASP A 230 9.48 -5.90 19.92
CA ASP A 230 9.00 -4.84 20.80
C ASP A 230 8.30 -3.74 20.00
N MET A 231 6.96 -3.82 19.94
CA MET A 231 6.14 -2.82 19.25
C MET A 231 6.16 -1.46 19.96
N ALA A 232 6.27 -1.44 21.29
CA ALA A 232 6.25 -0.20 22.06
C ALA A 232 7.53 0.60 21.81
N GLU A 233 8.67 -0.09 21.81
CA GLU A 233 9.96 0.52 21.50
C GLU A 233 10.05 0.96 20.03
N LEU A 234 9.54 0.15 19.09
CA LEU A 234 9.46 0.54 17.68
C LEU A 234 8.62 1.82 17.50
N GLN A 235 7.47 1.91 18.17
CA GLN A 235 6.61 3.09 18.14
C GLN A 235 7.30 4.32 18.76
N ARG A 236 8.04 4.13 19.85
CA ARG A 236 8.82 5.19 20.50
C ARG A 236 9.92 5.73 19.58
N LEU A 237 10.62 4.85 18.86
CA LEU A 237 11.65 5.23 17.89
C LEU A 237 11.06 5.90 16.65
N ALA A 238 9.86 5.48 16.23
CA ALA A 238 9.17 6.05 15.07
C ALA A 238 8.66 7.48 15.34
N HIS A 239 7.96 7.68 16.46
CA HIS A 239 7.23 8.91 16.72
C HIS A 239 7.88 9.84 17.74
N GLY A 240 8.95 9.39 18.40
CA GLY A 240 9.56 10.10 19.54
C GLY A 240 8.70 10.00 20.80
N ALA A 241 9.26 10.44 21.94
CA ALA A 241 8.57 10.42 23.23
C ALA A 241 7.37 11.41 23.32
N ASP A 242 7.27 12.37 22.40
CA ASP A 242 6.30 13.46 22.47
C ASP A 242 4.91 13.11 21.89
N ASN A 243 4.79 12.04 21.07
CA ASN A 243 3.56 11.68 20.37
C ASN A 243 2.76 10.51 20.99
N ALA A 244 3.25 9.89 22.07
CA ALA A 244 2.54 8.82 22.76
C ALA A 244 1.23 9.28 23.43
N GLY A 245 1.02 10.61 23.56
CA GLY A 245 -0.18 11.21 24.13
C GLY A 245 -1.37 11.36 23.17
N GLU A 246 -1.16 11.52 21.86
CA GLU A 246 -2.24 11.88 20.92
C GLU A 246 -2.94 10.67 20.27
N SER A 247 -2.25 9.54 20.07
CA SER A 247 -2.86 8.35 19.44
C SER A 247 -3.94 7.68 20.30
N ARG A 248 -3.98 7.95 21.63
CA ARG A 248 -5.07 7.47 22.50
C ARG A 248 -6.39 8.24 22.32
N SER A 249 -6.36 9.43 21.71
CA SER A 249 -7.54 10.27 21.50
C SER A 249 -8.34 9.86 20.24
N ARG A 250 -7.66 9.35 19.19
CA ARG A 250 -8.31 9.00 17.91
C ARG A 250 -9.02 7.64 17.88
N ALA A 251 -8.78 6.75 18.84
CA ALA A 251 -9.46 5.45 18.94
C ALA A 251 -10.81 5.50 19.69
N ARG A 252 -11.29 6.69 20.09
CA ARG A 252 -12.53 6.88 20.86
C ARG A 252 -13.53 7.88 20.26
N ALA A 253 -13.35 8.31 19.01
CA ALA A 253 -14.26 9.20 18.31
C ALA A 253 -14.95 8.50 17.13
#